data_AF-A0A9E0PKB4-F1
#
_entry.id   AF-A0A9E0PKB4-F1
#
_cell.length_a   1.000
_cell.length_b   1.000
_cell.length_c   1.000
_cell.angle_alpha   90.00
_cell.angle_beta   90.00
_cell.angle_gamma   90.00
#
_symmetry.space_group_name_H-M   'P 1'
#
loop_
_entity.id
_entity.type
_entity.pdbx_description
1 polymer ?
#
loop_
_entity_poly.entity_id
_entity_poly.type
_entity_poly.pdbx_seq_one_letter_code
_entity_poly.pdbx_strand_id
1 'polypeptide(L)'
;MTTLREKWNYSIQGEPDLNPDTLTARSHAEYVVGTNLKDMIREDLVAERKAIESYRGMIEDIGNRDSTTRRLLEDILAVEEEHADELSSLLQ
;
A
#
# COMPACT_ATOMS: atom_id res chain seq x y z
N MET A 1 7.59 -28.11 -10.99
CA MET A 1 6.46 -27.15 -10.86
C MET A 1 6.93 -26.07 -9.92
N THR A 2 7.29 -24.91 -10.48
CA THR A 2 7.79 -23.75 -9.72
C THR A 2 6.61 -23.06 -9.06
N THR A 3 6.69 -22.84 -7.75
CA THR A 3 5.62 -22.23 -6.92
C THR A 3 5.44 -20.75 -7.26
N LEU A 4 4.27 -20.18 -6.94
CA LEU A 4 4.00 -18.74 -7.09
C LEU A 4 5.06 -17.88 -6.37
N ARG A 5 5.56 -18.36 -5.23
CA ARG A 5 6.63 -17.73 -4.45
C ARG A 5 7.96 -17.64 -5.20
N GLU A 6 8.37 -18.71 -5.87
CA GLU A 6 9.61 -18.73 -6.67
C GLU A 6 9.51 -17.84 -7.91
N LYS A 7 8.32 -17.76 -8.52
CA LYS A 7 8.07 -16.87 -9.67
C LYS A 7 8.09 -15.39 -9.27
N TRP A 8 7.62 -15.07 -8.06
CA TRP A 8 7.67 -13.72 -7.50
C TRP A 8 9.10 -13.32 -7.14
N ASN A 9 9.83 -14.15 -6.38
CA ASN A 9 11.23 -13.90 -6.01
C ASN A 9 12.15 -13.68 -7.23
N TYR A 10 11.93 -14.42 -8.32
CA TYR A 10 12.70 -14.25 -9.56
C TYR A 10 12.52 -12.86 -10.18
N SER A 11 11.31 -12.28 -10.06
CA SER A 11 10.99 -10.96 -10.63
C SER A 11 11.60 -9.80 -9.84
N ILE A 12 11.86 -9.97 -8.54
CA ILE A 12 12.31 -8.88 -7.65
C ILE A 12 13.76 -9.04 -7.16
N GLN A 13 14.47 -10.09 -7.59
CA GLN A 13 15.85 -10.42 -7.16
C GLN A 13 16.07 -10.37 -5.64
N GLY A 14 15.02 -10.60 -4.85
CA GLY A 14 15.04 -10.48 -3.38
C GLY A 14 13.90 -11.26 -2.74
N GLU A 15 14.01 -11.51 -1.43
CA GLU A 15 12.94 -12.12 -0.63
C GLU A 15 12.24 -11.04 0.20
N PRO A 16 10.90 -10.93 0.14
CA PRO A 16 10.16 -10.02 1.01
C PRO A 16 10.29 -10.46 2.47
N ASP A 17 10.71 -9.53 3.34
CA ASP A 17 10.69 -9.73 4.79
C ASP A 17 9.26 -9.52 5.32
N LEU A 18 8.59 -10.63 5.63
CA LEU A 18 7.23 -10.68 6.18
C LEU A 18 7.23 -11.04 7.68
N ASN A 19 8.37 -10.96 8.38
CA ASN A 19 8.44 -11.28 9.80
C ASN A 19 7.62 -10.28 10.63
N PRO A 20 6.58 -10.71 11.37
CA PRO A 20 5.73 -9.80 12.15
C PRO A 20 6.51 -8.97 13.16
N ASP A 21 7.62 -9.50 13.71
CA ASP A 21 8.45 -8.81 14.68
C ASP A 21 9.15 -7.56 14.09
N THR A 22 9.33 -7.51 12.76
CA THR A 22 10.00 -6.40 12.06
C THR A 22 9.05 -5.55 11.22
N LEU A 23 7.79 -5.94 11.06
CA LEU A 23 6.83 -5.25 10.20
C LEU A 23 6.51 -3.84 10.72
N THR A 24 6.24 -3.70 12.03
CA THR A 24 5.83 -2.42 12.60
C THR A 24 6.90 -1.34 12.44
N ALA A 25 8.19 -1.71 12.54
CA ALA A 25 9.31 -0.78 12.38
C ALA A 25 9.47 -0.24 10.95
N ARG A 26 8.82 -0.87 9.96
CA ARG A 26 8.90 -0.54 8.53
C ARG A 26 7.57 -0.03 7.98
N SER A 27 6.52 0.04 8.80
CA SER A 27 5.21 0.49 8.36
C SER A 27 5.17 2.01 8.14
N HIS A 28 4.64 2.44 7.01
CA HIS A 28 4.34 3.84 6.73
C HIS A 28 3.02 4.31 7.37
N ALA A 29 2.15 3.36 7.74
CA ALA A 29 0.89 3.63 8.43
C ALA A 29 1.01 3.32 9.92
N GLU A 30 0.36 4.15 10.73
CA GLU A 30 0.23 3.91 12.17
C GLU A 30 -0.91 2.93 12.42
N TYR A 31 -0.77 2.11 13.45
CA TYR A 31 -1.86 1.29 13.94
C TYR A 31 -2.67 2.08 14.97
N VAL A 32 -3.86 2.52 14.57
CA VAL A 32 -4.80 3.25 15.43
C VAL A 32 -6.14 2.52 15.46
N VAL A 33 -6.68 2.30 16.66
CA VAL A 33 -7.98 1.66 16.85
C VAL A 33 -9.02 2.74 17.15
N GLY A 34 -10.00 2.89 16.26
CA GLY A 34 -11.13 3.81 16.46
C GLY A 34 -12.04 3.37 17.62
N THR A 35 -12.66 4.34 18.29
CA THR A 35 -13.52 4.07 19.47
C THR A 35 -14.98 3.74 19.09
N ASN A 36 -15.37 4.06 17.86
CA ASN A 36 -16.67 3.79 17.28
C ASN A 36 -16.53 3.66 15.75
N LEU A 37 -17.59 3.23 15.06
CA LEU A 37 -17.56 3.02 13.61
C LEU A 37 -17.10 4.26 12.82
N LYS A 38 -17.56 5.46 13.21
CA LYS A 38 -17.18 6.70 12.51
C LYS A 38 -15.70 7.02 12.70
N ASP A 39 -15.14 6.72 13.87
CA ASP A 39 -13.71 6.88 14.11
C ASP A 39 -12.91 5.83 13.33
N MET A 40 -13.36 4.57 13.27
CA MET A 40 -12.70 3.53 12.47
C MET A 40 -12.61 3.93 11.00
N ILE A 41 -13.71 4.39 10.39
CA ILE A 41 -13.74 4.85 8.99
C ILE A 41 -12.79 6.05 8.78
N ARG A 42 -12.63 6.93 9.78
CA ARG A 42 -11.66 8.04 9.70
C ARG A 42 -10.23 7.57 9.75
N GLU A 43 -9.91 6.62 10.64
CA GLU A 43 -8.56 6.06 10.73
C GLU A 43 -8.19 5.28 9.46
N ASP A 44 -9.13 4.51 8.90
CA ASP A 44 -8.94 3.84 7.60
C ASP A 44 -8.70 4.88 6.49
N LEU A 45 -9.47 5.97 6.42
CA LEU A 45 -9.23 7.05 5.46
C LEU A 45 -7.86 7.73 5.63
N VAL A 46 -7.36 7.85 6.87
CA VAL A 46 -6.00 8.35 7.13
C VAL A 46 -4.96 7.35 6.62
N ALA A 47 -5.17 6.05 6.81
CA ALA A 47 -4.30 5.00 6.31
C ALA A 47 -4.24 5.02 4.76
N GLU A 48 -5.38 5.11 4.08
CA GLU A 48 -5.41 5.18 2.61
C GLU A 48 -4.67 6.40 2.06
N ARG A 49 -4.81 7.56 2.71
CA ARG A 49 -4.07 8.78 2.31
C ARG A 49 -2.56 8.63 2.47
N LYS A 50 -2.10 7.95 3.54
CA LYS A 50 -0.68 7.62 3.73
C LYS A 50 -0.19 6.64 2.66
N ALA A 51 -1.02 5.66 2.26
CA ALA A 51 -0.72 4.74 1.18
C ALA A 51 -0.59 5.47 -0.18
N ILE A 52 -1.53 6.35 -0.52
CA ILE A 52 -1.51 7.19 -1.73
C ILE A 52 -0.22 8.00 -1.81
N GLU A 53 0.17 8.69 -0.73
CA GLU A 53 1.42 9.45 -0.67
C GLU A 53 2.64 8.56 -0.91
N SER A 54 2.66 7.39 -0.26
CA SER A 54 3.76 6.43 -0.39
C SER A 54 3.90 5.91 -1.83
N TYR A 55 2.80 5.52 -2.48
CA TYR A 55 2.83 5.02 -3.85
C TYR A 55 3.21 6.10 -4.86
N ARG A 56 2.72 7.34 -4.69
CA ARG A 56 3.15 8.47 -5.53
C ARG A 56 4.66 8.71 -5.42
N GLY A 57 5.22 8.68 -4.21
CA GLY A 57 6.66 8.78 -3.99
C GLY A 57 7.43 7.64 -4.67
N MET A 58 6.97 6.38 -4.54
CA MET A 58 7.62 5.25 -5.19
C MET A 58 7.56 5.32 -6.73
N ILE A 59 6.43 5.76 -7.29
CA ILE A 59 6.27 5.96 -8.74
C ILE A 59 7.25 7.02 -9.25
N GLU A 60 7.37 8.15 -8.53
CA GLU A 60 8.34 9.21 -8.84
C GLU A 60 9.77 8.67 -8.77
N ASP A 61 10.12 7.97 -7.68
CA ASP A 61 11.45 7.41 -7.47
C ASP A 61 11.82 6.43 -8.59
N ILE A 62 10.94 5.50 -8.97
CA ILE A 62 11.17 4.54 -10.06
C ILE A 62 11.35 5.27 -11.39
N GLY A 63 10.49 6.26 -11.67
CA GLY A 63 10.49 7.01 -12.93
C GLY A 63 10.45 6.07 -14.14
N ASN A 64 11.41 6.23 -15.06
CA ASN A 64 11.49 5.43 -16.28
C ASN A 64 12.39 4.19 -16.18
N ARG A 65 12.90 3.86 -14.98
CA ARG A 65 13.89 2.78 -14.80
C ARG A 65 13.28 1.38 -14.93
N ASP A 66 12.03 1.22 -14.49
CA ASP A 66 11.29 -0.03 -14.57
C ASP A 66 9.82 0.25 -14.86
N SER A 67 9.44 0.12 -16.13
CA SER A 67 8.05 0.35 -16.57
C SER A 67 7.07 -0.69 -16.03
N THR A 68 7.54 -1.90 -15.71
CA THR A 68 6.68 -2.99 -15.21
C THR A 68 6.30 -2.69 -13.76
N THR A 69 7.29 -2.37 -12.93
CA THR A 69 7.04 -1.97 -11.54
C THR A 69 6.26 -0.66 -11.47
N ARG A 70 6.59 0.34 -12.31
CA ARG A 70 5.82 1.60 -12.34
C ARG A 70 4.34 1.37 -12.62
N ARG A 71 4.01 0.60 -13.66
CA ARG A 71 2.60 0.32 -14.00
C ARG A 71 1.87 -0.42 -12.88
N LEU A 72 2.52 -1.39 -12.25
CA LEU A 72 1.94 -2.10 -11.10
C LEU A 72 1.61 -1.13 -9.95
N LEU A 73 2.50 -0.19 -9.64
CA LEU A 73 2.25 0.80 -8.59
C LEU A 73 1.17 1.82 -8.99
N GLU A 74 1.09 2.21 -10.26
CA GLU A 74 0.01 3.05 -10.79
C GLU A 74 -1.36 2.35 -10.66
N ASP A 75 -1.42 1.05 -10.95
CA ASP A 75 -2.65 0.25 -10.79
C ASP A 75 -3.07 0.16 -9.31
N ILE A 76 -2.12 0.00 -8.38
CA ILE A 76 -2.40 -0.01 -6.93
C ILE A 76 -2.84 1.38 -6.46
N LEU A 77 -2.15 2.45 -6.90
CA LEU A 77 -2.49 3.82 -6.56
C LEU A 77 -3.93 4.16 -6.94
N ALA A 78 -4.37 3.74 -8.13
CA ALA A 78 -5.75 3.96 -8.58
C ALA A 78 -6.78 3.31 -7.65
N VAL A 79 -6.49 2.12 -7.14
CA VAL A 79 -7.36 1.42 -6.17
C VAL A 79 -7.40 2.16 -4.83
N GLU A 80 -6.26 2.63 -4.31
CA GLU A 80 -6.28 3.37 -3.03
C GLU A 80 -6.98 4.73 -3.15
N GLU A 81 -6.92 5.38 -4.32
CA GLU A 81 -7.70 6.59 -4.59
C GLU A 81 -9.21 6.30 -4.58
N GLU A 82 -9.65 5.18 -5.17
CA GLU A 82 -11.05 4.72 -5.10
C GLU A 82 -11.46 4.43 -3.65
N HIS A 83 -10.66 3.69 -2.89
CA HIS A 83 -10.92 3.42 -1.46
C HIS A 83 -11.06 4.72 -0.64
N ALA A 84 -10.16 5.69 -0.85
CA ALA A 84 -10.20 6.97 -0.14
C ALA A 84 -11.47 7.77 -0.46
N ASP A 85 -11.91 7.76 -1.71
CA ASP A 85 -13.15 8.43 -2.14
C ASP A 85 -14.39 7.74 -1.54
N GLU A 86 -14.43 6.39 -1.56
CA GLU A 86 -15.51 5.61 -0.93
C GLU A 86 -15.61 5.89 0.57
N LEU A 87 -14.50 5.79 1.31
CA LEU A 87 -14.46 6.07 2.75
C LEU A 87 -14.86 7.52 3.06
N SER A 88 -14.41 8.47 2.24
CA SER A 88 -14.80 9.87 2.38
C SER A 88 -16.31 10.06 2.19
N SER A 89 -16.95 9.31 1.31
CA SER A 89 -18.40 9.39 1.07
C SER A 89 -19.21 8.89 2.28
N LEU A 90 -18.71 7.89 3.01
CA LEU A 90 -19.37 7.32 4.20
C LEU A 90 -19.35 8.27 5.41
N LEU A 91 -18.50 9.30 5.39
CA LEU A 91 -18.35 10.27 6.48
C LEU A 91 -19.18 11.56 6.28
N GLN A 92 -19.74 11.76 5.08
CA GLN A 92 -20.64 12.87 4.73
C GLN A 92 -22.03 12.66 5.33
#